data_AF-A0AAU9J2L7-F1
#
_entry.id   AF-A0AAU9J2L7-F1
#
_cell.length_a   1.000
_cell.length_b   1.000
_cell.length_c   1.000
_cell.angle_alpha   90.00
_cell.angle_beta   90.00
_cell.angle_gamma   90.00
#
_symmetry.space_group_name_H-M   'P 1'
#
loop_
_entity.id
_entity.type
_entity.pdbx_description
1 polymer ?
#
loop_
_entity_poly.entity_id
_entity_poly.type
_entity_poly.pdbx_seq_one_letter_code
_entity_poly.pdbx_strand_id
1 'polypeptide(L)'
;MNQEDLSLLLRNSLNNPATESQITHIAEIVSNSTKSACRSFVRRLKRILKSPNYKPSFKLHTLKIIQACANTENISFIVYLYKKLLSKLIYLAEFKKESSEVYRGQLLFGATSQEQRVASAEFLILFLQCIENWAERYGKDVDGNPTGFEEMYLSLKEKGVVFPPANYIIEMPKEIKKEIHKCKRVIRTVLSMEENNVDSQAIKNDILELKKFKIYFVNEAAGFVEKGMERHVQDLYEIIDKISIVINDFKERKNCRKVVHKEVNINKDLIPMNVLGIRLTNEIDDALPKFVPRVDSPIDYLFDDLEQQEMSFVRSEINISFDQESLQEDWSQINNEYCNVKDKLAEYEDLIQSYSNDLLKLQEKYLEAVEEREEIKLRIGSIINENVELHNENNSLMEKIKALEVENSSKKEEIDAYKSQNHFLKCTLKALQEESLKSDKQIVKYLKQIDHLEDINKSLAKDNEKLQAELVKIHKFDQEFKLKTTPAKFIVPEAQKSFKERSQSCEHIGNQAEKEFYKHNLPLRKNTMQKEQSGREELGENDREKMAILPRNIANRSPELEEEEEKKQEPNESTKPKLKWQNEEKEKLSTFEEGFNESVEKAGYNETVISIAGNLGSVSDG
;
A
#
# COMPACT_ATOMS: atom_id res chain seq x y z
N MET A 1 -7.23 11.60 -34.44
CA MET A 1 -6.42 11.07 -33.31
C MET A 1 -5.23 10.32 -33.89
N ASN A 2 -4.05 10.54 -33.33
CA ASN A 2 -2.77 10.11 -33.90
C ASN A 2 -2.32 8.75 -33.36
N GLN A 3 -1.38 8.11 -34.05
CA GLN A 3 -0.81 6.82 -33.65
C GLN A 3 -0.09 6.89 -32.29
N GLU A 4 0.41 8.07 -31.94
CA GLU A 4 1.17 8.34 -30.73
C GLU A 4 0.27 8.35 -29.49
N ASP A 5 -0.94 8.93 -29.59
CA ASP A 5 -1.94 9.01 -28.52
C ASP A 5 -2.26 7.61 -27.95
N LEU A 6 -2.62 6.67 -28.83
CA LEU A 6 -2.87 5.25 -28.47
C LEU A 6 -1.62 4.56 -27.89
N SER A 7 -0.43 4.93 -28.35
CA SER A 7 0.83 4.35 -27.88
C SER A 7 1.21 4.86 -26.49
N LEU A 8 0.93 6.13 -26.21
CA LEU A 8 1.12 6.78 -24.92
C LEU A 8 0.09 6.28 -23.89
N LEU A 9 -1.20 6.23 -24.26
CA LEU A 9 -2.26 5.71 -23.40
C LEU A 9 -2.03 4.26 -23.01
N LEU A 10 -1.60 3.40 -23.95
CA LEU A 10 -1.23 2.02 -23.63
C LEU A 10 -0.03 1.95 -22.68
N ARG A 11 0.98 2.82 -22.83
CA ARG A 11 2.12 2.87 -21.90
C ARG A 11 1.68 3.29 -20.50
N ASN A 12 0.83 4.32 -20.39
CA ASN A 12 0.32 4.83 -19.12
C ASN A 12 -0.60 3.82 -18.42
N SER A 13 -1.43 3.11 -19.19
CA SER A 13 -2.34 2.05 -18.72
C SER A 13 -1.62 0.74 -18.36
N LEU A 14 -0.37 0.53 -18.81
CA LEU A 14 0.48 -0.57 -18.34
C LEU A 14 1.28 -0.18 -17.08
N ASN A 15 1.74 1.07 -16.99
CA ASN A 15 2.56 1.55 -15.87
C ASN A 15 1.78 1.70 -14.55
N ASN A 16 0.46 1.93 -14.61
CA ASN A 16 -0.44 1.87 -13.46
C ASN A 16 -1.32 0.62 -13.54
N PRO A 17 -1.80 0.06 -12.41
CA PRO A 17 -2.90 -0.89 -12.42
C PRO A 17 -4.15 -0.16 -12.91
N ALA A 18 -4.45 -0.30 -14.20
CA ALA A 18 -5.45 0.51 -14.87
C ALA A 18 -6.84 0.34 -14.25
N THR A 19 -7.51 1.46 -14.03
CA THR A 19 -8.93 1.45 -13.69
C THR A 19 -9.76 0.98 -14.89
N GLU A 20 -10.92 0.37 -14.61
CA GLU A 20 -11.94 -0.04 -15.58
C GLU A 20 -12.20 1.08 -16.62
N SER A 21 -12.26 2.34 -16.15
CA SER A 21 -12.37 3.56 -16.96
C SER A 21 -11.25 3.76 -18.01
N GLN A 22 -9.99 3.43 -17.71
CA GLN A 22 -8.91 3.55 -18.70
C GLN A 22 -9.05 2.53 -19.83
N ILE A 23 -9.53 1.32 -19.51
CA ILE A 23 -9.78 0.28 -20.51
C ILE A 23 -10.91 0.72 -21.44
N THR A 24 -12.01 1.25 -20.87
CA THR A 24 -13.14 1.80 -21.63
C THR A 24 -12.70 2.94 -22.54
N HIS A 25 -11.94 3.92 -22.04
CA HIS A 25 -11.44 5.05 -22.83
C HIS A 25 -10.51 4.61 -23.98
N ILE A 26 -9.67 3.59 -23.78
CA ILE A 26 -8.85 3.02 -24.85
C ILE A 26 -9.74 2.35 -25.91
N ALA A 27 -10.80 1.65 -25.51
CA ALA A 27 -11.77 1.06 -26.44
C ALA A 27 -12.52 2.14 -27.24
N GLU A 28 -13.04 3.19 -26.59
CA GLU A 28 -13.70 4.34 -27.25
C GLU A 28 -12.81 4.96 -28.34
N ILE A 29 -11.51 5.10 -28.08
CA ILE A 29 -10.54 5.59 -29.07
C ILE A 29 -10.33 4.59 -30.20
N VAL A 30 -10.23 3.28 -29.90
CA VAL A 30 -10.07 2.24 -30.93
C VAL A 30 -11.30 2.12 -31.82
N SER A 31 -12.52 2.32 -31.29
CA SER A 31 -13.75 2.32 -32.09
C SER A 31 -13.68 3.34 -33.25
N ASN A 32 -13.17 4.54 -32.96
CA ASN A 32 -12.99 5.65 -33.88
C ASN A 32 -11.63 5.64 -34.64
N SER A 33 -10.82 4.59 -34.48
CA SER A 33 -9.45 4.57 -35.00
C SER A 33 -9.32 4.08 -36.44
N THR A 34 -8.35 4.68 -37.16
CA THR A 34 -8.07 4.36 -38.56
C THR A 34 -7.35 3.02 -38.72
N LYS A 35 -7.45 2.44 -39.92
CA LYS A 35 -6.81 1.17 -40.30
C LYS A 35 -5.30 1.13 -40.04
N SER A 36 -4.58 2.25 -40.16
CA SER A 36 -3.15 2.35 -39.85
C SER A 36 -2.89 2.37 -38.34
N ALA A 37 -3.68 3.14 -37.56
CA ALA A 37 -3.61 3.18 -36.11
C ALA A 37 -3.88 1.80 -35.49
N CYS A 38 -4.99 1.14 -35.86
CA CYS A 38 -5.33 -0.21 -35.39
C CYS A 38 -4.23 -1.24 -35.73
N ARG A 39 -3.63 -1.17 -36.93
CA ARG A 39 -2.50 -2.02 -37.33
C ARG A 39 -1.27 -1.83 -36.43
N SER A 40 -0.97 -0.60 -36.02
CA SER A 40 0.17 -0.28 -35.16
C SER A 40 -0.09 -0.66 -33.70
N PHE A 41 -1.31 -0.41 -33.23
CA PHE A 41 -1.77 -0.76 -31.88
C PHE A 41 -1.75 -2.28 -31.65
N VAL A 42 -2.34 -3.09 -32.54
CA VAL A 42 -2.30 -4.57 -32.46
C VAL A 42 -0.85 -5.10 -32.51
N ARG A 43 0.06 -4.48 -33.27
CA ARG A 43 1.50 -4.80 -33.24
C ARG A 43 2.18 -4.48 -31.91
N ARG A 44 1.67 -3.54 -31.10
CA ARG A 44 2.20 -3.24 -29.76
C ARG A 44 1.65 -4.21 -28.72
N LEU A 45 0.33 -4.44 -28.70
CA LEU A 45 -0.33 -5.45 -27.86
C LEU A 45 0.33 -6.84 -28.04
N LYS A 46 0.58 -7.25 -29.29
CA LYS A 46 1.30 -8.49 -29.63
C LYS A 46 2.70 -8.59 -29.02
N ARG A 47 3.46 -7.49 -29.01
CA ARG A 47 4.82 -7.47 -28.45
C ARG A 47 4.82 -7.67 -26.94
N ILE A 48 3.82 -7.11 -26.25
CA ILE A 48 3.66 -7.26 -24.79
C ILE A 48 3.31 -8.71 -24.43
N LEU A 49 2.32 -9.31 -25.11
CA LEU A 49 1.93 -10.70 -24.84
C LEU A 49 3.05 -11.71 -25.13
N LYS A 50 3.85 -11.49 -26.18
CA LYS A 50 4.92 -12.42 -26.59
C LYS A 50 6.26 -12.24 -25.88
N SER A 51 6.61 -11.04 -25.40
CA SER A 51 7.89 -10.83 -24.71
C SER A 51 7.89 -11.57 -23.35
N PRO A 52 8.98 -12.24 -22.96
CA PRO A 52 9.09 -12.89 -21.66
C PRO A 52 9.23 -11.87 -20.52
N ASN A 53 9.78 -10.68 -20.78
CA ASN A 53 10.09 -9.64 -19.80
C ASN A 53 8.85 -9.01 -19.13
N TYR A 54 7.64 -9.19 -19.69
CA TYR A 54 6.40 -8.69 -19.10
C TYR A 54 5.80 -9.71 -18.13
N LYS A 55 5.66 -9.33 -16.85
CA LYS A 55 5.02 -10.15 -15.81
C LYS A 55 3.58 -10.53 -16.22
N PRO A 56 3.05 -11.69 -15.77
CA PRO A 56 1.71 -12.17 -16.17
C PRO A 56 0.56 -11.17 -15.98
N SER A 57 0.61 -10.34 -14.94
CA SER A 57 -0.37 -9.26 -14.71
C SER A 57 -0.47 -8.26 -15.87
N PHE A 58 0.65 -7.88 -16.48
CA PHE A 58 0.67 -7.02 -17.67
C PHE A 58 0.07 -7.73 -18.89
N LYS A 59 0.21 -9.06 -18.98
CA LYS A 59 -0.35 -9.86 -20.08
C LYS A 59 -1.87 -10.03 -19.93
N LEU A 60 -2.34 -10.32 -18.72
CA LEU A 60 -3.76 -10.31 -18.36
C LEU A 60 -4.41 -8.95 -18.66
N HIS A 61 -3.77 -7.85 -18.24
CA HIS A 61 -4.27 -6.51 -18.50
C HIS A 61 -4.30 -6.17 -20.01
N THR A 62 -3.23 -6.52 -20.74
CA THR A 62 -3.19 -6.37 -22.20
C THR A 62 -4.32 -7.14 -22.88
N LEU A 63 -4.70 -8.31 -22.35
CA LEU A 63 -5.83 -9.10 -22.84
C LEU A 63 -7.19 -8.47 -22.49
N LYS A 64 -7.38 -7.90 -21.29
CA LYS A 64 -8.58 -7.10 -20.97
C LYS A 64 -8.74 -5.90 -21.92
N ILE A 65 -7.65 -5.22 -22.28
CA ILE A 65 -7.65 -4.16 -23.31
C ILE A 65 -8.06 -4.74 -24.68
N ILE A 66 -7.50 -5.88 -25.10
CA ILE A 66 -7.86 -6.54 -26.37
C ILE A 66 -9.35 -6.89 -26.43
N GLN A 67 -9.90 -7.45 -25.34
CA GLN A 67 -11.32 -7.81 -25.22
C GLN A 67 -12.21 -6.57 -25.37
N ALA A 68 -11.95 -5.52 -24.58
CA ALA A 68 -12.72 -4.28 -24.64
C ALA A 68 -12.65 -3.62 -26.03
N CYS A 69 -11.47 -3.60 -26.66
CA CYS A 69 -11.29 -3.08 -28.02
C CYS A 69 -12.03 -3.92 -29.08
N ALA A 70 -12.06 -5.25 -28.92
CA ALA A 70 -12.80 -6.13 -29.82
C ALA A 70 -14.31 -5.90 -29.73
N ASN A 71 -14.84 -5.65 -28.53
CA ASN A 71 -16.26 -5.36 -28.29
C ASN A 71 -16.74 -4.03 -28.91
N THR A 72 -15.87 -3.26 -29.58
CA THR A 72 -16.23 -2.01 -30.29
C THR A 72 -16.61 -2.19 -31.76
N GLU A 73 -16.58 -3.44 -32.26
CA GLU A 73 -16.97 -3.80 -33.63
C GLU A 73 -16.15 -3.10 -34.75
N ASN A 74 -15.05 -2.40 -34.42
CA ASN A 74 -14.15 -1.80 -35.40
C ASN A 74 -13.51 -2.90 -36.27
N ILE A 75 -14.05 -3.07 -37.49
CA ILE A 75 -13.66 -4.11 -38.45
C ILE A 75 -12.14 -4.08 -38.72
N SER A 76 -11.52 -2.89 -38.76
CA SER A 76 -10.07 -2.78 -38.94
C SER A 76 -9.28 -3.37 -37.76
N PHE A 77 -9.74 -3.19 -36.52
CA PHE A 77 -9.15 -3.83 -35.34
C PHE A 77 -9.35 -5.36 -35.40
N ILE A 78 -10.58 -5.84 -35.61
CA ILE A 78 -10.92 -7.28 -35.67
C ILE A 78 -10.10 -8.02 -36.75
N VAL A 79 -10.00 -7.48 -37.96
CA VAL A 79 -9.22 -8.11 -39.06
C VAL A 79 -7.72 -8.17 -38.73
N TYR A 80 -7.15 -7.18 -38.04
CA TYR A 80 -5.76 -7.26 -37.59
C TYR A 80 -5.56 -8.14 -36.35
N LEU A 81 -6.54 -8.19 -35.45
CA LEU A 81 -6.55 -9.06 -34.28
C LEU A 81 -6.40 -10.52 -34.73
N TYR A 82 -7.27 -11.00 -35.63
CA TYR A 82 -7.14 -12.35 -36.19
C TYR A 82 -5.81 -12.54 -36.96
N LYS A 83 -5.59 -11.73 -38.01
CA LYS A 83 -4.47 -11.94 -38.97
C LYS A 83 -3.08 -11.65 -38.41
N LYS A 84 -2.95 -11.04 -37.23
CA LYS A 84 -1.64 -10.75 -36.61
C LYS A 84 -1.50 -11.19 -35.17
N LEU A 85 -2.55 -11.28 -34.36
CA LEU A 85 -2.46 -11.75 -32.98
C LEU A 85 -2.80 -13.24 -32.85
N LEU A 86 -4.06 -13.62 -33.11
CA LEU A 86 -4.63 -14.90 -32.68
C LEU A 86 -4.01 -16.11 -33.36
N SER A 87 -3.80 -16.02 -34.67
CA SER A 87 -3.00 -16.96 -35.49
C SER A 87 -1.56 -17.20 -34.99
N LYS A 88 -1.06 -16.39 -34.04
CA LYS A 88 0.26 -16.55 -33.40
C LYS A 88 0.16 -16.70 -31.87
N LEU A 89 -1.04 -16.89 -31.29
CA LEU A 89 -1.27 -17.14 -29.85
C LEU A 89 -2.09 -18.42 -29.56
N ILE A 90 -2.65 -19.10 -30.57
CA ILE A 90 -3.45 -20.33 -30.40
C ILE A 90 -2.78 -21.40 -29.52
N TYR A 91 -1.44 -21.54 -29.57
CA TYR A 91 -0.68 -22.46 -28.71
C TYR A 91 -0.79 -22.17 -27.20
N LEU A 92 -1.17 -20.95 -26.79
CA LEU A 92 -1.44 -20.63 -25.38
C LEU A 92 -2.76 -21.26 -24.91
N ALA A 93 -3.77 -21.35 -25.77
CA ALA A 93 -5.04 -22.04 -25.46
C ALA A 93 -4.84 -23.56 -25.31
N GLU A 94 -3.89 -24.13 -26.08
CA GLU A 94 -3.47 -25.53 -26.00
C GLU A 94 -2.58 -25.87 -24.79
N PHE A 95 -2.20 -24.89 -23.95
CA PHE A 95 -1.35 -25.14 -22.79
C PHE A 95 -2.01 -26.08 -21.78
N LYS A 96 -1.32 -27.19 -21.46
CA LYS A 96 -1.83 -28.31 -20.65
C LYS A 96 -3.24 -28.77 -21.10
N LYS A 97 -3.50 -28.86 -22.41
CA LYS A 97 -4.86 -29.11 -22.92
C LYS A 97 -5.58 -30.35 -22.37
N GLU A 98 -4.81 -31.38 -22.02
CA GLU A 98 -5.28 -32.63 -21.40
C GLU A 98 -5.75 -32.46 -19.94
N SER A 99 -5.37 -31.39 -19.24
CA SER A 99 -5.87 -31.10 -17.89
C SER A 99 -7.27 -30.48 -17.96
N SER A 100 -8.20 -31.09 -17.23
CA SER A 100 -9.55 -30.55 -16.97
C SER A 100 -9.58 -29.44 -15.90
N GLU A 101 -8.45 -29.12 -15.25
CA GLU A 101 -8.37 -28.05 -14.26
C GLU A 101 -8.60 -26.68 -14.93
N VAL A 102 -9.60 -25.92 -14.47
CA VAL A 102 -9.88 -24.59 -15.03
C VAL A 102 -8.69 -23.63 -14.83
N TYR A 103 -7.93 -23.82 -13.75
CA TYR A 103 -6.73 -23.05 -13.43
C TYR A 103 -5.42 -23.60 -14.02
N ARG A 104 -5.46 -24.57 -14.97
CA ARG A 104 -4.25 -25.18 -15.58
C ARG A 104 -3.21 -24.19 -16.13
N GLY A 105 -3.64 -22.96 -16.44
CA GLY A 105 -2.80 -21.84 -16.89
C GLY A 105 -1.86 -21.23 -15.84
N GLN A 106 -1.86 -21.68 -14.58
CA GLN A 106 -1.00 -21.10 -13.51
C GLN A 106 0.49 -21.00 -13.89
N LEU A 107 1.01 -21.94 -14.69
CA LEU A 107 2.42 -22.00 -15.11
C LEU A 107 2.67 -21.52 -16.55
N LEU A 108 1.65 -21.00 -17.25
CA LEU A 108 1.69 -20.61 -18.67
C LEU A 108 2.85 -19.66 -19.04
N PHE A 109 3.31 -18.85 -18.07
CA PHE A 109 4.36 -17.86 -18.25
C PHE A 109 5.55 -18.06 -17.29
N GLY A 110 5.73 -19.26 -16.70
CA GLY A 110 6.84 -19.53 -15.75
C GLY A 110 6.70 -18.79 -14.41
N ALA A 111 5.46 -18.55 -13.96
CA ALA A 111 5.17 -17.69 -12.81
C ALA A 111 5.71 -18.25 -11.47
N THR A 112 6.63 -17.50 -10.86
CA THR A 112 7.24 -17.86 -9.58
C THR A 112 6.36 -17.51 -8.37
N SER A 113 5.88 -16.27 -8.26
CA SER A 113 5.01 -15.83 -7.15
C SER A 113 3.53 -16.20 -7.35
N GLN A 114 2.80 -16.36 -6.25
CA GLN A 114 1.39 -16.76 -6.27
C GLN A 114 0.51 -15.77 -7.06
N GLU A 115 0.70 -14.47 -6.89
CA GLU A 115 0.03 -13.42 -7.67
C GLU A 115 0.22 -13.61 -9.19
N GLN A 116 1.44 -13.97 -9.60
CA GLN A 116 1.76 -14.19 -11.01
C GLN A 116 1.14 -15.50 -11.54
N ARG A 117 1.02 -16.54 -10.70
CA ARG A 117 0.34 -17.80 -11.06
C ARG A 117 -1.15 -17.57 -11.24
N VAL A 118 -1.79 -16.87 -10.31
CA VAL A 118 -3.20 -16.47 -10.41
C VAL A 118 -3.43 -15.64 -11.67
N ALA A 119 -2.62 -14.61 -11.93
CA ALA A 119 -2.73 -13.81 -13.15
C ALA A 119 -2.45 -14.59 -14.45
N SER A 120 -1.62 -15.65 -14.42
CA SER A 120 -1.39 -16.55 -15.57
C SER A 120 -2.59 -17.45 -15.84
N ALA A 121 -3.24 -17.95 -14.79
CA ALA A 121 -4.47 -18.73 -14.91
C ALA A 121 -5.65 -17.88 -15.38
N GLU A 122 -5.84 -16.68 -14.80
CA GLU A 122 -6.81 -15.68 -15.27
C GLU A 122 -6.61 -15.33 -16.74
N PHE A 123 -5.35 -15.17 -17.20
CA PHE A 123 -5.07 -14.91 -18.61
C PHE A 123 -5.59 -16.04 -19.50
N LEU A 124 -5.35 -17.31 -19.14
CA LEU A 124 -5.80 -18.45 -19.95
C LEU A 124 -7.32 -18.54 -19.98
N ILE A 125 -7.97 -18.41 -18.83
CA ILE A 125 -9.44 -18.43 -18.70
C ILE A 125 -10.04 -17.33 -19.57
N LEU A 126 -9.57 -16.09 -19.41
CA LEU A 126 -10.03 -14.94 -20.19
C LEU A 126 -9.76 -15.12 -21.68
N PHE A 127 -8.63 -15.74 -22.07
CA PHE A 127 -8.28 -15.94 -23.47
C PHE A 127 -9.21 -16.95 -24.16
N LEU A 128 -9.57 -18.04 -23.46
CA LEU A 128 -10.54 -19.02 -23.94
C LEU A 128 -11.95 -18.40 -24.05
N GLN A 129 -12.39 -17.65 -23.02
CA GLN A 129 -13.65 -16.88 -23.09
C GLN A 129 -13.64 -15.87 -24.24
N CYS A 130 -12.53 -15.18 -24.49
CA CYS A 130 -12.42 -14.27 -25.63
C CYS A 130 -12.56 -15.00 -26.97
N ILE A 131 -11.91 -16.16 -27.13
CA ILE A 131 -12.02 -16.99 -28.35
C ILE A 131 -13.47 -17.42 -28.61
N GLU A 132 -14.18 -17.89 -27.57
CA GLU A 132 -15.58 -18.29 -27.66
C GLU A 132 -16.50 -17.10 -28.04
N ASN A 133 -16.38 -15.98 -27.33
CA ASN A 133 -17.13 -14.75 -27.63
C ASN A 133 -16.85 -14.19 -29.04
N TRP A 134 -15.62 -14.35 -29.56
CA TRP A 134 -15.28 -13.92 -30.92
C TRP A 134 -15.75 -14.92 -32.00
N ALA A 135 -15.85 -16.21 -31.68
CA ALA A 135 -16.50 -17.18 -32.57
C ALA A 135 -18.02 -16.97 -32.62
N GLU A 136 -18.66 -16.58 -31.51
CA GLU A 136 -20.07 -16.20 -31.51
C GLU A 136 -20.33 -14.93 -32.35
N ARG A 137 -19.55 -13.86 -32.11
CA ARG A 137 -19.79 -12.54 -32.73
C ARG A 137 -19.24 -12.38 -34.14
N TYR A 138 -18.10 -13.00 -34.44
CA TYR A 138 -17.33 -12.81 -35.67
C TYR A 138 -17.02 -14.13 -36.39
N GLY A 139 -17.59 -15.25 -35.92
CA GLY A 139 -17.39 -16.57 -36.49
C GLY A 139 -18.00 -16.74 -37.88
N LYS A 140 -18.96 -15.90 -38.29
CA LYS A 140 -19.58 -15.96 -39.62
C LYS A 140 -19.43 -14.65 -40.37
N ASP A 141 -19.25 -14.73 -41.68
CA ASP A 141 -19.25 -13.56 -42.57
C ASP A 141 -20.67 -13.14 -42.97
N VAL A 142 -20.78 -12.12 -43.83
CA VAL A 142 -22.06 -11.56 -44.28
C VAL A 142 -22.87 -12.53 -45.17
N ASP A 143 -22.22 -13.55 -45.72
CA ASP A 143 -22.82 -14.58 -46.56
C ASP A 143 -23.12 -15.87 -45.74
N GLY A 144 -22.75 -15.89 -44.45
CA GLY A 144 -22.97 -16.98 -43.51
C GLY A 144 -21.86 -18.04 -43.46
N ASN A 145 -20.76 -17.86 -44.18
CA ASN A 145 -19.64 -18.81 -44.17
C ASN A 145 -18.84 -18.72 -42.86
N PRO A 146 -18.25 -19.83 -42.38
CA PRO A 146 -17.34 -19.80 -41.24
C PRO A 146 -16.11 -18.94 -41.55
N THR A 147 -15.76 -18.07 -40.61
CA THR A 147 -14.50 -17.32 -40.61
C THR A 147 -13.47 -18.03 -39.72
N GLY A 148 -12.22 -17.58 -39.81
CA GLY A 148 -11.13 -18.04 -38.95
C GLY A 148 -11.32 -17.86 -37.44
N PHE A 149 -12.38 -17.20 -36.98
CA PHE A 149 -12.78 -17.25 -35.56
C PHE A 149 -13.56 -18.53 -35.22
N GLU A 150 -14.51 -18.95 -36.06
CA GLU A 150 -15.26 -20.22 -35.89
C GLU A 150 -14.34 -21.42 -36.13
N GLU A 151 -13.52 -21.40 -37.19
CA GLU A 151 -12.49 -22.43 -37.47
C GLU A 151 -11.55 -22.64 -36.27
N MET A 152 -11.09 -21.55 -35.65
CA MET A 152 -10.16 -21.59 -34.51
C MET A 152 -10.84 -22.18 -33.26
N TYR A 153 -12.09 -21.82 -32.98
CA TYR A 153 -12.85 -22.32 -31.85
C TYR A 153 -13.19 -23.81 -31.99
N LEU A 154 -13.64 -24.23 -33.17
CA LEU A 154 -13.91 -25.64 -33.48
C LEU A 154 -12.62 -26.47 -33.41
N SER A 155 -11.52 -26.02 -34.03
CA SER A 155 -10.24 -26.73 -33.97
C SER A 155 -9.68 -26.87 -32.54
N LEU A 156 -9.93 -25.89 -31.66
CA LEU A 156 -9.57 -26.03 -30.24
C LEU A 156 -10.43 -27.07 -29.52
N LYS A 157 -11.75 -27.11 -29.78
CA LYS A 157 -12.65 -28.15 -29.24
C LYS A 157 -12.27 -29.56 -29.73
N GLU A 158 -11.99 -29.72 -31.02
CA GLU A 158 -11.51 -30.99 -31.62
C GLU A 158 -10.21 -31.48 -30.96
N LYS A 159 -9.34 -30.56 -30.55
CA LYS A 159 -8.09 -30.85 -29.82
C LYS A 159 -8.29 -31.09 -28.31
N GLY A 160 -9.53 -31.18 -27.82
CA GLY A 160 -9.85 -31.42 -26.41
C GLY A 160 -9.66 -30.22 -25.49
N VAL A 161 -9.58 -28.99 -26.01
CA VAL A 161 -9.50 -27.79 -25.17
C VAL A 161 -10.85 -27.54 -24.50
N VAL A 162 -10.92 -27.80 -23.19
CA VAL A 162 -12.05 -27.41 -22.34
C VAL A 162 -12.14 -25.89 -22.26
N PHE A 163 -13.30 -25.33 -22.61
CA PHE A 163 -13.60 -23.92 -22.44
C PHE A 163 -14.24 -23.67 -21.07
N PRO A 164 -13.81 -22.64 -20.31
CA PRO A 164 -14.46 -22.25 -19.06
C PRO A 164 -15.83 -21.61 -19.37
N PRO A 165 -16.84 -21.76 -18.49
CA PRO A 165 -18.16 -21.16 -18.73
C PRO A 165 -18.05 -19.63 -18.85
N ALA A 166 -18.96 -19.02 -19.62
CA ALA A 166 -18.93 -17.59 -19.96
C ALA A 166 -18.79 -16.64 -18.75
N ASN A 167 -19.27 -17.04 -17.58
CA ASN A 167 -19.21 -16.27 -16.34
C ASN A 167 -18.11 -16.74 -15.36
N TYR A 168 -17.12 -17.56 -15.73
CA TYR A 168 -16.14 -18.10 -14.75
C TYR A 168 -15.33 -17.01 -14.03
N ILE A 169 -14.99 -15.91 -14.72
CA ILE A 169 -14.39 -14.72 -14.10
C ILE A 169 -15.52 -13.81 -13.60
N ILE A 170 -16.29 -14.27 -12.61
CA ILE A 170 -17.11 -13.34 -11.80
C ILE A 170 -16.14 -12.47 -11.02
N GLU A 171 -16.19 -11.16 -11.23
CA GLU A 171 -15.47 -10.25 -10.34
C GLU A 171 -16.15 -10.20 -8.98
N MET A 172 -15.37 -10.28 -7.89
CA MET A 172 -15.87 -10.05 -6.54
C MET A 172 -16.74 -8.77 -6.49
N PRO A 173 -17.97 -8.84 -5.94
CA PRO A 173 -18.91 -7.72 -5.85
C PRO A 173 -18.28 -6.43 -5.36
N LYS A 174 -18.70 -5.31 -5.93
CA LYS A 174 -18.12 -3.98 -5.65
C LYS A 174 -18.36 -3.58 -4.18
N GLU A 175 -19.30 -4.22 -3.51
CA GLU A 175 -19.71 -4.08 -2.11
C GLU A 175 -18.72 -4.78 -1.17
N ILE A 176 -18.44 -6.06 -1.42
CA ILE A 176 -17.44 -6.83 -0.66
C ILE A 176 -16.05 -6.21 -0.86
N LYS A 177 -15.70 -5.76 -2.08
CA LYS A 177 -14.46 -4.98 -2.34
C LYS A 177 -14.36 -3.70 -1.49
N LYS A 178 -15.47 -2.97 -1.24
CA LYS A 178 -15.48 -1.78 -0.37
C LYS A 178 -15.25 -2.16 1.10
N GLU A 179 -15.96 -3.15 1.61
CA GLU A 179 -15.80 -3.58 3.01
C GLU A 179 -14.42 -4.21 3.27
N ILE A 180 -13.83 -4.92 2.30
CA ILE A 180 -12.42 -5.35 2.34
C ILE A 180 -11.48 -4.16 2.48
N HIS A 181 -11.66 -3.09 1.68
CA HIS A 181 -10.81 -1.89 1.79
C HIS A 181 -11.01 -1.18 3.14
N LYS A 182 -12.24 -1.13 3.65
CA LYS A 182 -12.58 -0.56 4.95
C LYS A 182 -11.94 -1.35 6.09
N CYS A 183 -12.06 -2.68 6.10
CA CYS A 183 -11.36 -3.55 7.06
C CYS A 183 -9.83 -3.40 6.97
N LYS A 184 -9.26 -3.39 5.75
CA LYS A 184 -7.83 -3.12 5.52
C LYS A 184 -7.41 -1.69 5.92
N ARG A 185 -8.33 -0.78 6.25
CA ARG A 185 -8.04 0.50 6.90
C ARG A 185 -8.03 0.33 8.43
N VAL A 186 -9.08 -0.24 9.02
CA VAL A 186 -9.20 -0.47 10.47
C VAL A 186 -8.04 -1.31 11.01
N ILE A 187 -7.59 -2.35 10.30
CA ILE A 187 -6.41 -3.16 10.64
C ILE A 187 -5.16 -2.27 10.82
N ARG A 188 -4.90 -1.34 9.89
CA ARG A 188 -3.76 -0.42 9.98
C ARG A 188 -3.94 0.60 11.09
N THR A 189 -5.16 1.10 11.31
CA THR A 189 -5.48 2.01 12.42
C THR A 189 -5.15 1.35 13.76
N VAL A 190 -5.63 0.12 14.02
CA VAL A 190 -5.33 -0.63 15.25
C VAL A 190 -3.83 -0.79 15.45
N LEU A 191 -3.11 -1.35 14.46
CA LEU A 191 -1.66 -1.57 14.55
C LEU A 191 -0.90 -0.27 14.86
N SER A 192 -1.23 0.84 14.18
CA SER A 192 -0.59 2.14 14.42
C SER A 192 -0.93 2.77 15.78
N MET A 193 -2.13 2.52 16.33
CA MET A 193 -2.51 2.99 17.66
C MET A 193 -1.81 2.20 18.78
N GLU A 194 -1.48 0.93 18.54
CA GLU A 194 -0.76 0.09 19.48
C GLU A 194 0.70 0.52 19.65
N GLU A 195 1.41 0.82 18.55
CA GLU A 195 2.77 1.37 18.56
C GLU A 195 2.85 2.69 19.35
N ASN A 196 1.83 3.55 19.19
CA ASN A 196 1.77 4.88 19.80
C ASN A 196 1.12 4.89 21.19
N ASN A 197 0.80 3.73 21.76
CA ASN A 197 0.25 3.55 23.11
C ASN A 197 -1.03 4.38 23.39
N VAL A 198 -1.87 4.54 22.34
CA VAL A 198 -3.04 5.44 22.30
C VAL A 198 -4.18 4.95 23.21
N ASP A 199 -5.14 5.84 23.52
CA ASP A 199 -6.29 5.58 24.39
C ASP A 199 -6.97 4.22 24.11
N SER A 200 -6.99 3.40 25.16
CA SER A 200 -7.59 2.07 25.19
C SER A 200 -9.06 2.06 24.74
N GLN A 201 -9.81 3.17 24.82
CA GLN A 201 -11.21 3.18 24.41
C GLN A 201 -11.41 3.24 22.89
N ALA A 202 -10.55 3.91 22.13
CA ALA A 202 -10.63 3.93 20.66
C ALA A 202 -10.36 2.52 20.09
N ILE A 203 -9.25 1.91 20.50
CA ILE A 203 -8.82 0.58 20.04
C ILE A 203 -9.88 -0.50 20.31
N LYS A 204 -10.65 -0.41 21.40
CA LYS A 204 -11.78 -1.34 21.68
C LYS A 204 -12.90 -1.25 20.65
N ASN A 205 -13.20 -0.06 20.13
CA ASN A 205 -14.24 0.13 19.12
C ASN A 205 -13.80 -0.47 17.79
N ASP A 206 -12.57 -0.20 17.38
CA ASP A 206 -11.97 -0.73 16.15
C ASP A 206 -11.87 -2.26 16.20
N ILE A 207 -11.42 -2.84 17.33
CA ILE A 207 -11.41 -4.30 17.56
C ILE A 207 -12.84 -4.89 17.53
N LEU A 208 -13.86 -4.15 17.96
CA LEU A 208 -15.26 -4.58 17.85
C LEU A 208 -15.76 -4.52 16.40
N GLU A 209 -15.31 -3.55 15.59
CA GLU A 209 -15.60 -3.54 14.16
C GLU A 209 -14.87 -4.67 13.41
N LEU A 210 -13.61 -4.96 13.73
CA LEU A 210 -12.87 -6.11 13.20
C LEU A 210 -13.57 -7.45 13.50
N LYS A 211 -14.18 -7.61 14.69
CA LYS A 211 -15.02 -8.78 14.98
C LYS A 211 -16.23 -8.89 14.03
N LYS A 212 -16.91 -7.78 13.74
CA LYS A 212 -18.02 -7.74 12.78
C LYS A 212 -17.55 -8.09 11.36
N PHE A 213 -16.41 -7.55 10.94
CA PHE A 213 -15.77 -7.90 9.67
C PHE A 213 -15.45 -9.39 9.56
N LYS A 214 -14.91 -10.02 10.62
CA LYS A 214 -14.63 -11.48 10.59
C LYS A 214 -15.90 -12.29 10.35
N ILE A 215 -16.98 -11.99 11.07
CA ILE A 215 -18.27 -12.71 10.90
C ILE A 215 -18.82 -12.48 9.49
N TYR A 216 -18.81 -11.23 9.01
CA TYR A 216 -19.27 -10.89 7.66
C TYR A 216 -18.49 -11.65 6.57
N PHE A 217 -17.16 -11.63 6.60
CA PHE A 217 -16.34 -12.30 5.60
C PHE A 217 -16.42 -13.84 5.68
N VAL A 218 -16.66 -14.43 6.86
CA VAL A 218 -16.92 -15.88 6.98
C VAL A 218 -18.22 -16.25 6.26
N ASN A 219 -19.28 -15.46 6.43
CA ASN A 219 -20.57 -15.71 5.77
C ASN A 219 -20.47 -15.53 4.24
N GLU A 220 -19.79 -14.47 3.78
CA GLU A 220 -19.54 -14.26 2.34
C GLU A 220 -18.64 -15.36 1.74
N ALA A 221 -17.64 -15.86 2.49
CA ALA A 221 -16.80 -16.98 2.06
C ALA A 221 -17.61 -18.26 1.89
N ALA A 222 -18.50 -18.61 2.83
CA ALA A 222 -19.41 -19.75 2.67
C ALA A 222 -20.31 -19.58 1.43
N GLY A 223 -20.90 -18.40 1.25
CA GLY A 223 -21.67 -18.03 0.06
C GLY A 223 -20.86 -17.97 -1.25
N PHE A 224 -19.53 -18.06 -1.21
CA PHE A 224 -18.66 -18.24 -2.38
C PHE A 224 -18.24 -19.69 -2.60
N VAL A 225 -18.10 -20.50 -1.54
CA VAL A 225 -17.89 -21.96 -1.64
C VAL A 225 -19.08 -22.60 -2.36
N GLU A 226 -20.31 -22.27 -1.98
CA GLU A 226 -21.55 -22.73 -2.65
C GLU A 226 -21.61 -22.39 -4.15
N LYS A 227 -20.86 -21.37 -4.58
CA LYS A 227 -20.81 -20.88 -5.96
C LYS A 227 -19.52 -21.30 -6.70
N GLY A 228 -18.68 -22.14 -6.10
CA GLY A 228 -17.41 -22.61 -6.67
C GLY A 228 -16.35 -21.51 -6.85
N MET A 229 -16.47 -20.37 -6.15
CA MET A 229 -15.55 -19.22 -6.33
C MET A 229 -14.31 -19.31 -5.41
N GLU A 230 -13.56 -20.41 -5.51
CA GLU A 230 -12.42 -20.75 -4.65
C GLU A 230 -11.44 -19.60 -4.40
N ARG A 231 -11.16 -18.76 -5.42
CA ARG A 231 -10.31 -17.59 -5.27
C ARG A 231 -10.89 -16.53 -4.32
N HIS A 232 -12.17 -16.21 -4.41
CA HIS A 232 -12.79 -15.24 -3.50
C HIS A 232 -12.86 -15.78 -2.07
N VAL A 233 -13.06 -17.09 -1.93
CA VAL A 233 -12.95 -17.81 -0.66
C VAL A 233 -11.54 -17.62 -0.07
N GLN A 234 -10.49 -17.82 -0.87
CA GLN A 234 -9.10 -17.63 -0.45
C GLN A 234 -8.74 -16.17 -0.13
N ASP A 235 -9.16 -15.21 -0.97
CA ASP A 235 -8.98 -13.76 -0.75
C ASP A 235 -9.64 -13.29 0.56
N LEU A 236 -10.80 -13.88 0.91
CA LEU A 236 -11.48 -13.60 2.18
C LEU A 236 -10.82 -14.29 3.37
N TYR A 237 -10.37 -15.54 3.25
CA TYR A 237 -9.66 -16.22 4.34
C TYR A 237 -8.34 -15.53 4.71
N GLU A 238 -7.57 -15.04 3.73
CA GLU A 238 -6.35 -14.24 4.00
C GLU A 238 -6.66 -12.99 4.86
N ILE A 239 -7.84 -12.40 4.69
CA ILE A 239 -8.30 -11.25 5.46
C ILE A 239 -8.83 -11.68 6.83
N ILE A 240 -9.57 -12.79 6.91
CA ILE A 240 -10.06 -13.38 8.17
C ILE A 240 -8.89 -13.75 9.09
N ASP A 241 -7.80 -14.28 8.55
CA ASP A 241 -6.59 -14.60 9.32
C ASP A 241 -5.88 -13.34 9.82
N LYS A 242 -5.72 -12.33 8.96
CA LYS A 242 -5.15 -11.02 9.36
C LYS A 242 -6.00 -10.32 10.43
N ILE A 243 -7.32 -10.43 10.37
CA ILE A 243 -8.22 -9.98 11.45
C ILE A 243 -7.99 -10.80 12.72
N SER A 244 -7.84 -12.13 12.59
CA SER A 244 -7.70 -13.05 13.73
C SER A 244 -6.40 -12.83 14.51
N ILE A 245 -5.30 -12.58 13.81
CA ILE A 245 -4.00 -12.20 14.40
C ILE A 245 -4.16 -10.92 15.22
N VAL A 246 -4.62 -9.82 14.60
CA VAL A 246 -4.81 -8.51 15.27
C VAL A 246 -5.74 -8.61 16.49
N ILE A 247 -6.80 -9.42 16.41
CA ILE A 247 -7.71 -9.66 17.55
C ILE A 247 -7.03 -10.46 18.67
N ASN A 248 -6.11 -11.39 18.35
CA ASN A 248 -5.40 -12.20 19.35
C ASN A 248 -4.26 -11.41 20.01
N ASP A 249 -3.42 -10.71 19.25
CA ASP A 249 -2.43 -9.75 19.76
C ASP A 249 -3.04 -8.81 20.81
N PHE A 250 -4.20 -8.23 20.49
CA PHE A 250 -4.90 -7.33 21.41
C PHE A 250 -5.41 -8.04 22.68
N LYS A 251 -5.86 -9.31 22.61
CA LYS A 251 -6.24 -10.10 23.80
C LYS A 251 -5.03 -10.36 24.69
N GLU A 252 -3.91 -10.78 24.10
CA GLU A 252 -2.68 -11.13 24.83
C GLU A 252 -2.12 -9.91 25.55
N ARG A 253 -1.93 -8.80 24.84
CA ARG A 253 -1.46 -7.53 25.41
C ARG A 253 -2.41 -7.02 26.51
N LYS A 254 -3.72 -7.19 26.35
CA LYS A 254 -4.75 -6.89 27.38
C LYS A 254 -4.64 -7.81 28.61
N ASN A 255 -4.14 -9.02 28.48
CA ASN A 255 -3.85 -9.91 29.61
C ASN A 255 -2.52 -9.55 30.28
N CYS A 256 -1.45 -9.30 29.52
CA CYS A 256 -0.15 -8.84 30.06
C CYS A 256 -0.29 -7.57 30.92
N ARG A 257 -1.07 -6.58 30.47
CA ARG A 257 -1.36 -5.36 31.27
C ARG A 257 -2.05 -5.65 32.61
N LYS A 258 -2.84 -6.73 32.74
CA LYS A 258 -3.44 -7.14 34.03
C LYS A 258 -2.42 -7.78 34.97
N VAL A 259 -1.43 -8.51 34.44
CA VAL A 259 -0.37 -9.16 35.23
C VAL A 259 0.54 -8.08 35.84
N VAL A 260 1.05 -7.17 35.00
CA VAL A 260 1.90 -6.05 35.44
C VAL A 260 1.20 -5.20 36.51
N HIS A 261 -0.09 -4.91 36.38
CA HIS A 261 -0.84 -4.16 37.40
C HIS A 261 -1.11 -4.95 38.70
N LYS A 262 -1.01 -6.28 38.71
CA LYS A 262 -0.98 -7.06 39.97
C LYS A 262 0.39 -7.00 40.63
N GLU A 263 1.46 -7.24 39.86
CA GLU A 263 2.83 -7.30 40.38
C GLU A 263 3.33 -5.95 40.92
N VAL A 264 3.05 -4.86 40.21
CA VAL A 264 3.35 -3.47 40.65
C VAL A 264 2.58 -3.08 41.92
N ASN A 265 1.51 -3.79 42.28
CA ASN A 265 0.77 -3.58 43.52
C ASN A 265 1.15 -4.55 44.65
N ILE A 266 2.07 -5.49 44.39
CA ILE A 266 2.67 -6.40 45.39
C ILE A 266 4.08 -5.91 45.76
N ASN A 267 4.87 -5.45 44.78
CA ASN A 267 6.27 -5.06 44.96
C ASN A 267 6.48 -3.61 45.46
N LYS A 268 5.58 -3.06 46.28
CA LYS A 268 5.77 -1.72 46.86
C LYS A 268 6.68 -1.68 48.09
N ASP A 269 6.87 -2.82 48.76
CA ASP A 269 7.56 -2.90 50.04
C ASP A 269 8.98 -3.51 49.98
N LEU A 270 9.51 -3.81 48.78
CA LEU A 270 10.79 -4.51 48.60
C LEU A 270 11.78 -3.80 47.64
N ILE A 271 12.71 -3.08 48.27
CA ILE A 271 14.11 -2.77 47.93
C ILE A 271 14.57 -2.94 46.45
N PRO A 272 15.14 -1.89 45.81
CA PRO A 272 15.71 -2.00 44.47
C PRO A 272 17.05 -2.75 44.45
N MET A 273 17.24 -3.68 43.50
CA MET A 273 18.56 -4.20 43.13
C MET A 273 19.00 -3.67 41.76
N ASN A 274 20.12 -2.96 41.74
CA ASN A 274 21.00 -2.93 40.58
C ASN A 274 21.72 -4.30 40.49
N VAL A 275 21.74 -4.96 39.33
CA VAL A 275 22.83 -5.91 39.01
C VAL A 275 22.91 -6.24 37.51
N LEU A 276 24.15 -6.31 37.01
CA LEU A 276 24.64 -6.91 35.76
C LEU A 276 23.91 -6.63 34.42
N GLY A 277 24.61 -5.91 33.54
CA GLY A 277 24.51 -6.13 32.10
C GLY A 277 25.51 -7.21 31.65
N ILE A 278 25.15 -7.99 30.62
CA ILE A 278 26.03 -8.97 29.98
C ILE A 278 26.08 -8.66 28.48
N ARG A 279 27.29 -8.48 27.94
CA ARG A 279 27.54 -8.47 26.49
C ARG A 279 28.00 -9.85 26.06
N LEU A 280 27.38 -10.40 25.02
CA LEU A 280 27.86 -11.57 24.29
C LEU A 280 28.33 -11.10 22.90
N THR A 281 29.54 -11.49 22.54
CA THR A 281 30.16 -11.23 21.23
C THR A 281 30.79 -12.53 20.76
N ASN A 282 30.17 -13.18 19.79
CA ASN A 282 30.71 -14.38 19.14
C ASN A 282 31.02 -14.01 17.69
N GLU A 283 32.30 -13.97 17.36
CA GLU A 283 32.79 -13.97 15.98
C GLU A 283 32.90 -15.42 15.50
N ILE A 284 32.68 -15.66 14.21
CA ILE A 284 32.89 -16.97 13.56
C ILE A 284 33.59 -16.69 12.24
N ASP A 285 34.87 -17.06 12.15
CA ASP A 285 35.61 -17.12 10.88
C ASP A 285 35.21 -18.37 10.10
N ASP A 286 35.06 -18.23 8.78
CA ASP A 286 34.71 -19.33 7.87
C ASP A 286 35.76 -19.47 6.76
N ALA A 287 36.13 -20.70 6.41
CA ALA A 287 37.39 -21.00 5.73
C ALA A 287 37.22 -21.61 4.33
N LEU A 288 37.63 -20.88 3.29
CA LEU A 288 37.54 -21.30 1.89
C LEU A 288 38.69 -22.22 1.44
N PRO A 289 38.42 -23.28 0.63
CA PRO A 289 39.43 -24.16 0.06
C PRO A 289 40.14 -23.55 -1.17
N LYS A 290 41.31 -24.11 -1.52
CA LYS A 290 42.22 -23.58 -2.57
C LYS A 290 42.08 -24.31 -3.91
N PHE A 291 42.39 -23.59 -5.00
CA PHE A 291 42.35 -24.08 -6.39
C PHE A 291 43.50 -25.04 -6.75
N VAL A 292 43.29 -25.82 -7.81
CA VAL A 292 44.26 -26.72 -8.46
C VAL A 292 44.63 -26.15 -9.85
N PRO A 293 45.88 -26.27 -10.34
CA PRO A 293 46.29 -25.72 -11.63
C PRO A 293 45.73 -26.47 -12.84
N ARG A 294 45.63 -25.78 -13.99
CA ARG A 294 45.52 -26.41 -15.32
C ARG A 294 46.90 -26.63 -15.94
N VAL A 295 46.97 -27.59 -16.86
CA VAL A 295 48.11 -27.80 -17.76
C VAL A 295 47.62 -27.50 -19.17
N ASP A 296 48.19 -26.47 -19.79
CA ASP A 296 47.97 -26.14 -21.20
C ASP A 296 49.24 -26.51 -21.98
N SER A 297 49.12 -27.35 -23.03
CA SER A 297 50.20 -27.64 -23.96
C SER A 297 49.61 -28.09 -25.31
N PRO A 298 49.83 -27.32 -26.40
CA PRO A 298 49.44 -27.75 -27.74
C PRO A 298 50.51 -28.67 -28.34
N ILE A 299 50.07 -29.74 -28.99
CA ILE A 299 50.90 -30.58 -29.87
C ILE A 299 50.17 -30.65 -31.20
N ASP A 300 50.67 -29.87 -32.16
CA ASP A 300 50.28 -29.89 -33.58
C ASP A 300 51.49 -30.27 -34.44
N TYR A 301 51.21 -30.67 -35.69
CA TYR A 301 52.16 -30.98 -36.78
C TYR A 301 53.04 -32.24 -36.61
N LEU A 302 52.65 -33.32 -37.31
CA LEU A 302 53.56 -34.23 -38.05
C LEU A 302 52.81 -35.39 -38.75
N PHE A 303 52.10 -35.10 -39.85
CA PHE A 303 51.62 -36.10 -40.83
C PHE A 303 51.30 -35.41 -42.17
N ASP A 304 52.21 -35.51 -43.16
CA ASP A 304 51.99 -35.02 -44.55
C ASP A 304 52.96 -35.63 -45.61
N ASP A 305 54.01 -36.36 -45.21
CA ASP A 305 55.12 -36.79 -46.10
C ASP A 305 55.13 -38.32 -46.39
N LEU A 306 54.00 -38.94 -46.78
CA LEU A 306 53.94 -40.43 -46.91
C LEU A 306 53.07 -41.01 -48.05
N GLU A 307 52.88 -40.28 -49.16
CA GLU A 307 52.16 -40.77 -50.36
C GLU A 307 52.98 -40.74 -51.68
N GLN A 308 54.29 -41.04 -51.66
CA GLN A 308 55.06 -41.28 -52.89
C GLN A 308 56.03 -42.48 -52.80
N GLN A 309 55.52 -43.69 -53.06
CA GLN A 309 56.36 -44.84 -53.40
C GLN A 309 55.69 -45.78 -54.42
N GLU A 310 55.85 -45.47 -55.70
CA GLU A 310 55.38 -46.32 -56.80
C GLU A 310 56.13 -47.67 -56.84
N MET A 311 55.42 -48.76 -56.55
CA MET A 311 55.95 -50.13 -56.64
C MET A 311 56.04 -50.58 -58.11
N SER A 312 57.15 -50.24 -58.77
CA SER A 312 57.47 -50.68 -60.14
C SER A 312 57.80 -52.18 -60.20
N PHE A 313 56.77 -53.03 -60.20
CA PHE A 313 56.94 -54.48 -60.17
C PHE A 313 57.46 -55.04 -61.51
N VAL A 314 58.57 -55.79 -61.45
CA VAL A 314 59.28 -56.32 -62.62
C VAL A 314 58.51 -57.46 -63.27
N ARG A 315 58.20 -57.35 -64.57
CA ARG A 315 57.83 -58.49 -65.41
C ARG A 315 59.08 -59.20 -65.92
N SER A 316 59.50 -60.25 -65.24
CA SER A 316 60.47 -61.23 -65.77
C SER A 316 59.74 -62.36 -66.48
N GLU A 317 60.04 -62.56 -67.77
CA GLU A 317 59.51 -63.69 -68.55
C GLU A 317 60.22 -64.99 -68.10
N ILE A 318 59.47 -65.90 -67.48
CA ILE A 318 59.97 -67.21 -67.06
C ILE A 318 59.23 -68.29 -67.86
N ASN A 319 59.89 -68.75 -68.93
CA ASN A 319 59.44 -69.86 -69.76
C ASN A 319 59.90 -71.18 -69.13
N ILE A 320 58.98 -71.93 -68.50
CA ILE A 320 59.25 -73.30 -68.01
C ILE A 320 58.16 -74.22 -68.56
N SER A 321 58.56 -75.25 -69.30
CA SER A 321 57.69 -76.37 -69.68
C SER A 321 57.40 -77.24 -68.45
N PHE A 322 56.13 -77.42 -68.11
CA PHE A 322 55.70 -78.05 -66.86
C PHE A 322 54.63 -79.13 -67.11
N ASP A 323 54.67 -80.23 -66.35
CA ASP A 323 53.64 -81.26 -66.40
C ASP A 323 52.29 -80.71 -65.89
N GLN A 324 51.22 -80.96 -66.66
CA GLN A 324 49.96 -80.24 -66.47
C GLN A 324 49.10 -80.78 -65.31
N GLU A 325 49.26 -82.05 -64.92
CA GLU A 325 48.29 -82.70 -64.02
C GLU A 325 48.55 -82.46 -62.53
N SER A 326 49.80 -82.53 -62.04
CA SER A 326 50.09 -82.27 -60.61
C SER A 326 49.96 -80.78 -60.24
N LEU A 327 50.29 -79.89 -61.18
CA LEU A 327 50.14 -78.44 -61.00
C LEU A 327 48.69 -78.02 -60.73
N GLN A 328 47.70 -78.77 -61.18
CA GLN A 328 46.30 -78.33 -61.11
C GLN A 328 45.74 -78.34 -59.68
N GLU A 329 46.22 -79.23 -58.80
CA GLU A 329 45.87 -79.20 -57.37
C GLU A 329 46.61 -78.07 -56.64
N ASP A 330 47.92 -77.90 -56.88
CA ASP A 330 48.72 -76.80 -56.32
C ASP A 330 48.16 -75.41 -56.69
N TRP A 331 47.82 -75.19 -57.98
CA TRP A 331 47.17 -73.96 -58.42
C TRP A 331 45.80 -73.76 -57.77
N SER A 332 45.04 -74.83 -57.52
CA SER A 332 43.76 -74.71 -56.82
C SER A 332 43.93 -74.33 -55.36
N GLN A 333 44.95 -74.86 -54.67
CA GLN A 333 45.27 -74.45 -53.29
C GLN A 333 45.75 -73.00 -53.26
N ILE A 334 46.72 -72.62 -54.10
CA ILE A 334 47.26 -71.26 -54.18
C ILE A 334 46.16 -70.25 -54.53
N ASN A 335 45.25 -70.58 -55.45
CA ASN A 335 44.12 -69.71 -55.77
C ASN A 335 43.13 -69.57 -54.60
N ASN A 336 42.85 -70.65 -53.86
CA ASN A 336 42.01 -70.59 -52.66
C ASN A 336 42.67 -69.77 -51.54
N GLU A 337 43.98 -69.91 -51.33
CA GLU A 337 44.74 -69.09 -50.37
C GLU A 337 44.77 -67.61 -50.79
N TYR A 338 44.96 -67.33 -52.08
CA TYR A 338 44.88 -65.98 -52.64
C TYR A 338 43.50 -65.34 -52.45
N CYS A 339 42.40 -66.08 -52.70
CA CYS A 339 41.05 -65.61 -52.39
C CYS A 339 40.89 -65.32 -50.89
N ASN A 340 41.27 -66.24 -50.00
CA ASN A 340 41.20 -66.02 -48.55
C ASN A 340 42.03 -64.82 -48.07
N VAL A 341 43.17 -64.51 -48.70
CA VAL A 341 43.98 -63.32 -48.40
C VAL A 341 43.31 -62.05 -48.93
N LYS A 342 42.74 -62.09 -50.14
CA LYS A 342 42.02 -60.97 -50.75
C LYS A 342 40.75 -60.61 -49.96
N ASP A 343 39.99 -61.61 -49.53
CA ASP A 343 38.75 -61.41 -48.79
C ASP A 343 39.05 -60.79 -47.40
N LYS A 344 40.10 -61.27 -46.71
CA LYS A 344 40.61 -60.64 -45.49
C LYS A 344 41.14 -59.23 -45.70
N LEU A 345 41.76 -58.95 -46.85
CA LEU A 345 42.23 -57.61 -47.18
C LEU A 345 41.06 -56.64 -47.34
N ALA A 346 39.96 -57.07 -47.97
CA ALA A 346 38.72 -56.31 -48.01
C ALA A 346 38.08 -56.13 -46.62
N GLU A 347 38.07 -57.17 -45.76
CA GLU A 347 37.63 -57.04 -44.35
C GLU A 347 38.45 -56.00 -43.58
N TYR A 348 39.76 -55.92 -43.83
CA TYR A 348 40.63 -54.90 -43.22
C TYR A 348 40.42 -53.50 -43.81
N GLU A 349 40.17 -53.37 -45.12
CA GLU A 349 39.83 -52.09 -45.76
C GLU A 349 38.51 -51.53 -45.20
N ASP A 350 37.46 -52.35 -45.10
CA ASP A 350 36.18 -51.97 -44.48
C ASP A 350 36.35 -51.57 -43.00
N LEU A 351 37.19 -52.30 -42.24
CA LEU A 351 37.46 -52.00 -40.83
C LEU A 351 38.25 -50.69 -40.66
N ILE A 352 39.25 -50.42 -41.51
CA ILE A 352 40.00 -49.17 -41.54
C ILE A 352 39.07 -48.00 -41.90
N GLN A 353 38.19 -48.18 -42.89
CA GLN A 353 37.21 -47.17 -43.26
C GLN A 353 36.20 -46.91 -42.13
N SER A 354 35.78 -47.94 -41.38
CA SER A 354 34.94 -47.79 -40.19
C SER A 354 35.64 -46.95 -39.10
N TYR A 355 36.89 -47.26 -38.76
CA TYR A 355 37.65 -46.49 -37.77
C TYR A 355 37.92 -45.05 -38.22
N SER A 356 38.18 -44.82 -39.51
CA SER A 356 38.31 -43.48 -40.09
C SER A 356 37.01 -42.67 -39.93
N ASN A 357 35.87 -43.28 -40.27
CA ASN A 357 34.55 -42.67 -40.11
C ASN A 357 34.21 -42.37 -38.63
N ASP A 358 34.62 -43.21 -37.68
CA ASP A 358 34.37 -42.99 -36.25
C ASP A 358 35.34 -41.96 -35.63
N LEU A 359 36.58 -41.86 -36.14
CA LEU A 359 37.52 -40.80 -35.77
C LEU A 359 36.99 -39.42 -36.22
N LEU A 360 36.46 -39.31 -37.43
CA LEU A 360 35.83 -38.08 -37.93
C LEU A 360 34.65 -37.66 -37.03
N LYS A 361 33.73 -38.57 -36.71
CA LYS A 361 32.61 -38.30 -35.78
C LYS A 361 33.07 -37.87 -34.37
N LEU A 362 34.24 -38.33 -33.94
CA LEU A 362 34.82 -37.95 -32.65
C LEU A 362 35.44 -36.55 -32.71
N GLN A 363 36.07 -36.19 -33.83
CA GLN A 363 36.58 -34.85 -34.10
C GLN A 363 35.44 -33.82 -34.23
N GLU A 364 34.35 -34.15 -34.94
CA GLU A 364 33.14 -33.33 -35.04
C GLU A 364 32.57 -33.02 -33.64
N LYS A 365 32.33 -34.04 -32.81
CA LYS A 365 31.84 -33.89 -31.44
C LYS A 365 32.79 -33.12 -30.53
N TYR A 366 34.10 -33.23 -30.74
CA TYR A 366 35.07 -32.42 -30.01
C TYR A 366 34.98 -30.94 -30.40
N LEU A 367 34.75 -30.64 -31.68
CA LEU A 367 34.53 -29.29 -32.16
C LEU A 367 33.24 -28.68 -31.56
N GLU A 368 32.13 -29.43 -31.62
CA GLU A 368 30.84 -29.05 -31.00
C GLU A 368 31.03 -28.72 -29.50
N ALA A 369 31.72 -29.58 -28.74
CA ALA A 369 31.98 -29.37 -27.32
C ALA A 369 32.92 -28.18 -27.03
N VAL A 370 33.76 -27.77 -27.98
CA VAL A 370 34.56 -26.54 -27.89
C VAL A 370 33.70 -25.30 -28.14
N GLU A 371 32.81 -25.34 -29.14
CA GLU A 371 31.87 -24.24 -29.43
C GLU A 371 30.88 -24.02 -28.28
N GLU A 372 30.26 -25.08 -27.73
CA GLU A 372 29.40 -24.99 -26.53
C GLU A 372 30.14 -24.36 -25.34
N ARG A 373 31.40 -24.75 -25.13
CA ARG A 373 32.25 -24.22 -24.06
C ARG A 373 32.56 -22.74 -24.24
N GLU A 374 32.71 -22.26 -25.49
CA GLU A 374 32.89 -20.84 -25.80
C GLU A 374 31.59 -20.04 -25.61
N GLU A 375 30.42 -20.57 -26.00
CA GLU A 375 29.13 -19.93 -25.72
C GLU A 375 28.88 -19.81 -24.20
N ILE A 376 29.12 -20.88 -23.45
CA ILE A 376 29.01 -20.90 -21.98
C ILE A 376 29.94 -19.86 -21.35
N LYS A 377 31.17 -19.74 -21.83
CA LYS A 377 32.17 -18.74 -21.37
C LYS A 377 31.69 -17.30 -21.64
N LEU A 378 31.15 -17.02 -22.82
CA LEU A 378 30.57 -15.71 -23.16
C LEU A 378 29.34 -15.39 -22.29
N ARG A 379 28.47 -16.38 -22.08
CA ARG A 379 27.27 -16.25 -21.25
C ARG A 379 27.60 -16.00 -19.78
N ILE A 380 28.61 -16.68 -19.23
CA ILE A 380 29.14 -16.42 -17.88
C ILE A 380 29.69 -14.99 -17.79
N GLY A 381 30.44 -14.52 -18.79
CA GLY A 381 30.92 -13.13 -18.85
C GLY A 381 29.78 -12.10 -18.82
N SER A 382 28.70 -12.34 -19.57
CA SER A 382 27.50 -11.48 -19.53
C SER A 382 26.83 -11.45 -18.15
N ILE A 383 26.72 -12.60 -17.49
CA ILE A 383 26.12 -12.72 -16.15
C ILE A 383 26.98 -12.05 -15.09
N ILE A 384 28.32 -12.11 -15.21
CA ILE A 384 29.24 -11.39 -14.30
C ILE A 384 29.05 -9.88 -14.43
N ASN A 385 28.95 -9.36 -15.66
CA ASN A 385 28.72 -7.93 -15.90
C ASN A 385 27.35 -7.46 -15.34
N GLU A 386 26.28 -8.22 -15.59
CA GLU A 386 24.94 -7.92 -15.04
C GLU A 386 24.94 -7.89 -13.50
N ASN A 387 25.65 -8.82 -12.85
CA ASN A 387 25.81 -8.82 -11.39
C ASN A 387 26.63 -7.62 -10.87
N VAL A 388 27.62 -7.14 -11.61
CA VAL A 388 28.39 -5.93 -11.25
C VAL A 388 27.51 -4.66 -11.39
N GLU A 389 26.70 -4.57 -12.45
CA GLU A 389 25.74 -3.47 -12.62
C GLU A 389 24.71 -3.47 -11.47
N LEU A 390 24.10 -4.62 -11.16
CA LEU A 390 23.15 -4.77 -10.04
C LEU A 390 23.78 -4.46 -8.67
N HIS A 391 25.06 -4.82 -8.46
CA HIS A 391 25.78 -4.47 -7.23
C HIS A 391 25.97 -2.96 -7.09
N ASN A 392 26.32 -2.27 -8.18
CA ASN A 392 26.47 -0.82 -8.22
C ASN A 392 25.11 -0.09 -8.01
N GLU A 393 24.02 -0.59 -8.61
CA GLU A 393 22.67 -0.07 -8.34
C GLU A 393 22.29 -0.24 -6.86
N ASN A 394 22.54 -1.41 -6.27
CA ASN A 394 22.25 -1.70 -4.86
C ASN A 394 23.04 -0.77 -3.91
N ASN A 395 24.32 -0.53 -4.20
CA ASN A 395 25.14 0.42 -3.44
C ASN A 395 24.56 1.86 -3.53
N SER A 396 24.14 2.31 -4.71
CA SER A 396 23.49 3.61 -4.88
C SER A 396 22.12 3.72 -4.19
N LEU A 397 21.39 2.61 -4.05
CA LEU A 397 20.14 2.56 -3.27
C LEU A 397 20.43 2.62 -1.76
N MET A 398 21.46 1.92 -1.29
CA MET A 398 21.90 1.97 0.12
C MET A 398 22.36 3.37 0.55
N GLU A 399 23.02 4.13 -0.33
CA GLU A 399 23.36 5.54 -0.08
C GLU A 399 22.11 6.44 0.04
N LYS A 400 21.11 6.24 -0.84
CA LYS A 400 19.84 6.96 -0.79
C LYS A 400 19.04 6.64 0.48
N ILE A 401 19.07 5.39 0.95
CA ILE A 401 18.46 4.99 2.22
C ILE A 401 19.12 5.75 3.38
N LYS A 402 20.45 5.73 3.48
CA LYS A 402 21.20 6.48 4.52
C LYS A 402 20.89 7.98 4.51
N ALA A 403 20.77 8.59 3.33
CA ALA A 403 20.39 10.01 3.22
C ALA A 403 18.97 10.28 3.77
N LEU A 404 18.01 9.40 3.46
CA LEU A 404 16.64 9.48 3.98
C LEU A 404 16.56 9.20 5.48
N GLU A 405 17.41 8.34 6.03
CA GLU A 405 17.50 8.11 7.48
C GLU A 405 17.94 9.38 8.23
N VAL A 406 18.94 10.10 7.71
CA VAL A 406 19.40 11.39 8.26
C VAL A 406 18.29 12.46 8.15
N GLU A 407 17.61 12.55 7.00
CA GLU A 407 16.50 13.48 6.80
C GLU A 407 15.34 13.21 7.77
N ASN A 408 15.01 11.93 8.01
CA ASN A 408 13.99 11.52 8.97
C ASN A 408 14.39 11.81 10.42
N SER A 409 15.67 11.71 10.80
CA SER A 409 16.13 12.10 12.14
C SER A 409 15.95 13.61 12.35
N SER A 410 16.39 14.43 11.39
CA SER A 410 16.24 15.89 11.46
C SER A 410 14.76 16.32 11.56
N LYS A 411 13.86 15.71 10.77
CA LYS A 411 12.41 15.96 10.85
C LYS A 411 11.80 15.51 12.17
N LYS A 412 12.32 14.46 12.80
CA LYS A 412 11.88 14.00 14.13
C LYS A 412 12.25 15.00 15.21
N GLU A 413 13.47 15.55 15.16
CA GLU A 413 13.95 16.61 16.05
C GLU A 413 13.10 17.90 15.90
N GLU A 414 12.78 18.29 14.66
CA GLU A 414 11.88 19.42 14.37
C GLU A 414 10.47 19.21 14.98
N ILE A 415 9.91 18.01 14.82
CA ILE A 415 8.61 17.62 15.41
C ILE A 415 8.64 17.69 16.94
N ASP A 416 9.71 17.22 17.59
CA ASP A 416 9.84 17.25 19.05
C ASP A 416 10.10 18.68 19.60
N ALA A 417 10.74 19.55 18.81
CA ALA A 417 10.80 20.98 19.08
C ALA A 417 9.40 21.64 19.03
N TYR A 418 8.61 21.39 17.98
CA TYR A 418 7.23 21.92 17.90
C TYR A 418 6.33 21.38 19.02
N LYS A 419 6.47 20.11 19.44
CA LYS A 419 5.74 19.58 20.62
C LYS A 419 6.08 20.38 21.88
N SER A 420 7.37 20.66 22.08
CA SER A 420 7.88 21.43 23.22
C SER A 420 7.36 22.88 23.23
N GLN A 421 7.37 23.54 22.07
CA GLN A 421 6.81 24.88 21.88
C GLN A 421 5.29 24.91 22.14
N ASN A 422 4.53 23.95 21.60
CA ASN A 422 3.09 23.82 21.83
C ASN A 422 2.76 23.56 23.31
N HIS A 423 3.57 22.77 24.01
CA HIS A 423 3.42 22.57 25.46
C HIS A 423 3.63 23.88 26.23
N PHE A 424 4.68 24.64 25.91
CA PHE A 424 4.93 25.96 26.52
C PHE A 424 3.76 26.92 26.29
N LEU A 425 3.32 27.11 25.04
CA LEU A 425 2.19 27.98 24.68
C LEU A 425 0.89 27.57 25.43
N LYS A 426 0.63 26.26 25.57
CA LYS A 426 -0.53 25.74 26.32
C LYS A 426 -0.46 26.07 27.81
N CYS A 427 0.73 26.11 28.40
CA CYS A 427 0.93 26.57 29.78
C CYS A 427 0.77 28.08 29.92
N THR A 428 1.30 28.88 28.99
CA THR A 428 1.11 30.34 28.96
C THR A 428 -0.36 30.72 28.83
N LEU A 429 -1.12 30.05 27.95
CA LEU A 429 -2.56 30.28 27.79
C LEU A 429 -3.36 29.99 29.07
N LYS A 430 -3.01 28.93 29.81
CA LYS A 430 -3.63 28.66 31.13
C LYS A 430 -3.35 29.77 32.13
N ALA A 431 -2.09 30.23 32.23
CA ALA A 431 -1.72 31.30 33.15
C ALA A 431 -2.50 32.61 32.86
N LEU A 432 -2.63 32.97 31.58
CA LEU A 432 -3.42 34.13 31.14
C LEU A 432 -4.93 33.95 31.43
N GLN A 433 -5.48 32.74 31.27
CA GLN A 433 -6.87 32.44 31.66
C GLN A 433 -7.10 32.57 33.17
N GLU A 434 -6.16 32.08 33.99
CA GLU A 434 -6.21 32.25 35.44
C GLU A 434 -6.07 33.72 35.88
N GLU A 435 -5.30 34.53 35.14
CA GLU A 435 -5.16 35.97 35.38
C GLU A 435 -6.42 36.75 34.99
N SER A 436 -7.04 36.43 33.83
CA SER A 436 -8.36 36.95 33.46
C SER A 436 -9.39 36.66 34.56
N LEU A 437 -9.50 35.41 35.00
CA LEU A 437 -10.43 35.00 36.06
C LEU A 437 -10.14 35.62 37.44
N LYS A 438 -8.94 36.18 37.67
CA LYS A 438 -8.63 37.00 38.86
C LYS A 438 -9.12 38.44 38.65
N SER A 439 -8.89 39.03 37.48
CA SER A 439 -9.38 40.35 37.09
C SER A 439 -10.91 40.42 37.08
N ASP A 440 -11.60 39.43 36.52
CA ASP A 440 -13.07 39.34 36.50
C ASP A 440 -13.66 39.36 37.93
N LYS A 441 -13.02 38.64 38.86
CA LYS A 441 -13.39 38.64 40.29
C LYS A 441 -13.14 39.99 40.96
N GLN A 442 -12.11 40.74 40.55
CA GLN A 442 -11.90 42.10 41.02
C GLN A 442 -12.95 43.06 40.46
N ILE A 443 -13.29 42.96 39.17
CA ILE A 443 -14.35 43.76 38.54
C ILE A 443 -15.69 43.55 39.27
N VAL A 444 -16.10 42.31 39.53
CA VAL A 444 -17.30 41.99 40.31
C VAL A 444 -17.24 42.53 41.75
N LYS A 445 -16.05 42.61 42.36
CA LYS A 445 -15.87 43.24 43.68
C LYS A 445 -16.04 44.76 43.60
N TYR A 446 -15.49 45.42 42.59
CA TYR A 446 -15.62 46.87 42.40
C TYR A 446 -17.05 47.28 42.04
N LEU A 447 -17.76 46.52 41.21
CA LEU A 447 -19.18 46.76 40.92
C LEU A 447 -20.02 46.78 42.21
N LYS A 448 -19.85 45.79 43.09
CA LYS A 448 -20.52 45.77 44.40
C LYS A 448 -20.16 46.93 45.33
N GLN A 449 -18.97 47.53 45.16
CA GLN A 449 -18.60 48.75 45.88
C GLN A 449 -19.25 50.00 45.28
N ILE A 450 -19.43 50.04 43.95
CA ILE A 450 -20.19 51.10 43.25
C ILE A 450 -21.67 51.03 43.66
N ASP A 451 -22.31 49.85 43.61
CA ASP A 451 -23.70 49.63 44.04
C ASP A 451 -23.94 50.19 45.46
N HIS A 452 -23.02 49.87 46.39
CA HIS A 452 -23.10 50.33 47.78
C HIS A 452 -22.91 51.85 47.93
N LEU A 453 -22.01 52.45 47.15
CA LEU A 453 -21.81 53.91 47.14
C LEU A 453 -23.00 54.65 46.51
N GLU A 454 -23.64 54.08 45.49
CA GLU A 454 -24.88 54.61 44.96
C GLU A 454 -26.00 54.61 46.01
N ASP A 455 -26.14 53.53 46.78
CA ASP A 455 -27.19 53.45 47.81
C ASP A 455 -26.93 54.40 48.99
N ILE A 456 -25.66 54.64 49.35
CA ILE A 456 -25.27 55.73 50.26
C ILE A 456 -25.68 57.09 49.67
N ASN A 457 -25.37 57.35 48.40
CA ASN A 457 -25.75 58.60 47.72
C ASN A 457 -27.28 58.78 47.64
N LYS A 458 -28.05 57.71 47.39
CA LYS A 458 -29.54 57.70 47.42
C LYS A 458 -30.08 58.00 48.82
N SER A 459 -29.40 57.61 49.89
CA SER A 459 -29.77 57.99 51.26
C SER A 459 -29.45 59.46 51.54
N LEU A 460 -28.22 59.90 51.24
CA LEU A 460 -27.79 61.29 51.44
C LEU A 460 -28.64 62.29 50.64
N ALA A 461 -29.11 61.92 49.45
CA ALA A 461 -30.07 62.72 48.69
C ALA A 461 -31.38 62.93 49.46
N LYS A 462 -31.98 61.86 49.99
CA LYS A 462 -33.22 61.92 50.80
C LYS A 462 -33.03 62.70 52.09
N ASP A 463 -31.86 62.61 52.72
CA ASP A 463 -31.56 63.37 53.93
C ASP A 463 -31.33 64.86 53.64
N ASN A 464 -30.73 65.20 52.50
CA ASN A 464 -30.68 66.57 51.99
C ASN A 464 -32.07 67.12 51.66
N GLU A 465 -32.97 66.34 51.06
CA GLU A 465 -34.37 66.74 50.80
C GLU A 465 -35.12 67.07 52.11
N LYS A 466 -34.95 66.25 53.16
CA LYS A 466 -35.51 66.53 54.50
C LYS A 466 -34.96 67.85 55.06
N LEU A 467 -33.64 68.04 55.03
CA LEU A 467 -33.00 69.26 55.55
C LEU A 467 -33.44 70.51 54.77
N GLN A 468 -33.60 70.43 53.45
CA GLN A 468 -34.18 71.51 52.66
C GLN A 468 -35.63 71.81 53.07
N ALA A 469 -36.45 70.78 53.28
CA ALA A 469 -37.82 70.96 53.75
C ALA A 469 -37.88 71.59 55.16
N GLU A 470 -36.94 71.28 56.05
CA GLU A 470 -36.83 71.92 57.37
C GLU A 470 -36.32 73.35 57.31
N LEU A 471 -35.33 73.65 56.46
CA LEU A 471 -34.91 75.03 56.19
C LEU A 471 -36.07 75.88 55.64
N VAL A 472 -36.94 75.33 54.80
CA VAL A 472 -38.16 76.01 54.32
C VAL A 472 -39.18 76.23 55.44
N LYS A 473 -39.35 75.30 56.39
CA LYS A 473 -40.18 75.51 57.60
C LYS A 473 -39.62 76.64 58.47
N ILE A 474 -38.32 76.60 58.76
CA ILE A 474 -37.62 77.62 59.56
C ILE A 474 -37.75 78.99 58.88
N HIS A 475 -37.53 79.08 57.57
CA HIS A 475 -37.62 80.34 56.84
C HIS A 475 -39.05 80.93 56.85
N LYS A 476 -40.09 80.08 56.78
CA LYS A 476 -41.49 80.53 56.98
C LYS A 476 -41.74 81.02 58.40
N PHE A 477 -41.27 80.29 59.42
CA PHE A 477 -41.38 80.72 60.82
C PHE A 477 -40.68 82.08 61.05
N ASP A 478 -39.50 82.27 60.46
CA ASP A 478 -38.74 83.52 60.48
C ASP A 478 -39.50 84.70 59.83
N GLN A 479 -40.23 84.46 58.74
CA GLN A 479 -41.10 85.45 58.10
C GLN A 479 -42.33 85.78 58.98
N GLU A 480 -42.98 84.76 59.57
CA GLU A 480 -44.10 84.96 60.51
C GLU A 480 -43.67 85.70 61.79
N PHE A 481 -42.46 85.45 62.28
CA PHE A 481 -41.90 86.12 63.46
C PHE A 481 -41.60 87.60 63.18
N LYS A 482 -41.07 87.92 61.99
CA LYS A 482 -40.85 89.29 61.51
C LYS A 482 -42.16 90.05 61.26
N LEU A 483 -43.27 89.36 61.01
CA LEU A 483 -44.61 89.97 60.90
C LEU A 483 -45.28 90.25 62.24
N LYS A 484 -44.78 89.68 63.36
CA LYS A 484 -45.35 89.85 64.72
C LYS A 484 -44.50 90.70 65.65
N THR A 485 -43.36 91.25 65.19
CA THR A 485 -42.44 92.03 66.02
C THR A 485 -42.25 93.46 65.48
N THR A 486 -42.72 94.46 66.23
CA THR A 486 -42.47 95.88 65.92
C THR A 486 -40.97 96.22 66.06
N PRO A 487 -40.42 97.09 65.20
CA PRO A 487 -38.96 97.17 65.02
C PRO A 487 -38.25 97.93 66.14
N ALA A 488 -37.54 97.19 67.00
CA ALA A 488 -36.48 97.75 67.83
C ALA A 488 -35.26 98.08 66.95
N LYS A 489 -34.91 99.36 66.83
CA LYS A 489 -33.68 99.79 66.12
C LYS A 489 -32.45 99.28 66.88
N PHE A 490 -31.64 98.47 66.23
CA PHE A 490 -30.24 98.26 66.63
C PHE A 490 -29.32 98.60 65.45
N ILE A 491 -28.14 99.15 65.75
CA ILE A 491 -27.22 99.76 64.79
C ILE A 491 -25.81 99.22 65.11
N VAL A 492 -24.89 99.32 64.15
CA VAL A 492 -23.43 99.10 64.28
C VAL A 492 -23.00 97.61 64.26
N PRO A 493 -21.85 97.22 63.65
CA PRO A 493 -20.96 97.95 62.72
C PRO A 493 -20.89 97.37 61.29
N GLU A 494 -20.38 98.19 60.39
CA GLU A 494 -19.85 97.77 59.08
C GLU A 494 -18.51 97.03 59.24
N ALA A 495 -18.33 95.90 58.54
CA ALA A 495 -17.07 95.14 58.56
C ALA A 495 -16.78 94.50 57.20
N GLN A 496 -16.26 95.29 56.26
CA GLN A 496 -15.78 94.79 54.97
C GLN A 496 -14.54 93.88 55.17
N LYS A 497 -14.59 92.62 54.70
CA LYS A 497 -13.38 91.84 54.38
C LYS A 497 -13.63 90.67 53.41
N SER A 498 -13.21 90.88 52.16
CA SER A 498 -12.61 89.87 51.26
C SER A 498 -13.18 88.44 51.28
N PHE A 499 -14.34 88.22 50.66
CA PHE A 499 -14.82 86.88 50.31
C PHE A 499 -14.55 86.55 48.83
N LYS A 500 -13.27 86.47 48.44
CA LYS A 500 -12.84 86.21 47.05
C LYS A 500 -11.83 85.05 46.89
N GLU A 501 -11.51 84.33 47.96
CA GLU A 501 -10.60 83.18 47.95
C GLU A 501 -11.28 81.93 48.53
N ARG A 502 -11.97 81.17 47.68
CA ARG A 502 -12.29 79.75 47.92
C ARG A 502 -12.68 78.96 46.67
N SER A 503 -13.16 79.62 45.61
CA SER A 503 -13.57 78.97 44.36
C SER A 503 -12.44 78.22 43.62
N GLN A 504 -11.17 78.53 43.89
CA GLN A 504 -10.01 77.85 43.27
C GLN A 504 -9.59 76.56 43.99
N SER A 505 -10.18 76.21 45.14
CA SER A 505 -9.81 75.00 45.89
C SER A 505 -10.31 73.69 45.27
N CYS A 506 -11.32 73.74 44.39
CA CYS A 506 -11.97 72.54 43.85
C CYS A 506 -11.33 72.06 42.53
N GLU A 507 -10.85 72.97 41.68
CA GLU A 507 -10.24 72.61 40.38
C GLU A 507 -8.88 71.92 40.54
N HIS A 508 -8.15 72.18 41.64
CA HIS A 508 -6.82 71.60 41.84
C HIS A 508 -6.87 70.10 42.20
N ILE A 509 -7.91 69.65 42.92
CA ILE A 509 -8.02 68.26 43.39
C ILE A 509 -8.33 67.30 42.21
N GLY A 510 -9.24 67.68 41.31
CA GLY A 510 -9.54 66.89 40.11
C GLY A 510 -8.31 66.70 39.20
N ASN A 511 -7.61 67.81 38.92
CA ASN A 511 -6.39 67.82 38.09
C ASN A 511 -5.21 67.01 38.68
N GLN A 512 -5.21 66.75 39.99
CA GLN A 512 -4.16 65.96 40.64
C GLN A 512 -4.46 64.46 40.58
N ALA A 513 -5.73 64.06 40.73
CA ALA A 513 -6.16 62.67 40.59
C ALA A 513 -5.94 62.11 39.17
N GLU A 514 -6.29 62.85 38.12
CA GLU A 514 -6.02 62.42 36.74
C GLU A 514 -4.52 62.25 36.46
N LYS A 515 -3.67 63.16 36.97
CA LYS A 515 -2.22 63.09 36.76
C LYS A 515 -1.60 61.86 37.40
N GLU A 516 -2.03 61.46 38.59
CA GLU A 516 -1.58 60.21 39.23
C GLU A 516 -2.04 58.97 38.44
N PHE A 517 -3.30 58.97 37.97
CA PHE A 517 -3.87 57.86 37.20
C PHE A 517 -3.14 57.62 35.86
N TYR A 518 -2.79 58.69 35.13
CA TYR A 518 -1.97 58.56 33.91
C TYR A 518 -0.51 58.15 34.20
N LYS A 519 0.07 58.67 35.29
CA LYS A 519 1.47 58.41 35.67
C LYS A 519 1.74 56.94 36.03
N HIS A 520 0.78 56.25 36.65
CA HIS A 520 0.92 54.83 36.97
C HIS A 520 0.64 53.88 35.79
N ASN A 521 -0.22 54.26 34.83
CA ASN A 521 -0.64 53.36 33.75
C ASN A 521 0.25 53.43 32.48
N LEU A 522 0.98 54.52 32.25
CA LEU A 522 1.85 54.66 31.08
C LEU A 522 2.99 53.61 30.95
N PRO A 523 3.68 53.18 32.02
CA PRO A 523 4.79 52.21 31.91
C PRO A 523 4.36 50.84 31.38
N LEU A 524 3.20 50.34 31.82
CA LEU A 524 2.68 49.02 31.44
C LEU A 524 2.45 48.89 29.93
N ARG A 525 2.07 49.99 29.26
CA ARG A 525 1.79 50.01 27.82
C ARG A 525 3.03 50.15 26.93
N LYS A 526 4.19 50.51 27.48
CA LYS A 526 5.47 50.55 26.75
C LYS A 526 6.20 49.21 26.78
N ASN A 527 6.19 48.55 27.95
CA ASN A 527 6.88 47.27 28.15
C ASN A 527 6.26 46.12 27.33
N THR A 528 4.98 46.20 26.96
CA THR A 528 4.34 45.26 26.03
C THR A 528 4.82 45.45 24.59
N MET A 529 4.76 46.67 24.05
CA MET A 529 5.15 46.95 22.66
C MET A 529 6.63 46.62 22.37
N GLN A 530 7.55 46.93 23.29
CA GLN A 530 8.98 46.62 23.06
C GLN A 530 9.26 45.11 23.03
N LYS A 531 8.45 44.29 23.73
CA LYS A 531 8.57 42.82 23.69
C LYS A 531 8.03 42.19 22.41
N GLU A 532 7.06 42.84 21.75
CA GLU A 532 6.55 42.40 20.45
C GLU A 532 7.46 42.81 19.28
N GLN A 533 8.28 43.85 19.45
CA GLN A 533 9.25 44.28 18.44
C GLN A 533 10.51 43.41 18.44
N SER A 534 11.10 43.09 19.60
CA SER A 534 12.34 42.27 19.64
C SER A 534 12.12 40.81 19.23
N GLY A 535 10.87 40.34 19.13
CA GLY A 535 10.51 39.00 18.66
C GLY A 535 10.31 38.88 17.14
N ARG A 536 10.66 39.90 16.35
CA ARG A 536 10.41 39.95 14.89
C ARG A 536 11.64 40.03 13.99
N GLU A 537 12.85 40.12 14.55
CA GLU A 537 14.09 40.30 13.77
C GLU A 537 14.90 38.99 13.57
N GLU A 538 14.53 37.89 14.23
CA GLU A 538 15.22 36.58 14.13
C GLU A 538 14.50 35.55 13.23
N LEU A 539 13.84 36.00 12.15
CA LEU A 539 13.32 35.11 11.09
C LEU A 539 13.81 35.57 9.70
N GLY A 540 14.73 34.80 9.13
CA GLY A 540 15.38 35.09 7.86
C GLY A 540 14.46 35.04 6.64
N GLU A 541 14.89 35.66 5.55
CA GLU A 541 14.00 35.99 4.41
C GLU A 541 13.55 34.77 3.56
N ASN A 542 14.19 33.61 3.71
CA ASN A 542 14.03 32.44 2.83
C ASN A 542 12.63 31.77 2.86
N ASP A 543 11.81 31.96 3.90
CA ASP A 543 10.53 31.25 4.04
C ASP A 543 9.31 32.01 3.49
N ARG A 544 9.47 33.24 2.99
CA ARG A 544 8.34 34.08 2.53
C ARG A 544 7.70 33.64 1.21
N GLU A 545 8.38 32.87 0.36
CA GLU A 545 7.85 32.51 -0.97
C GLU A 545 6.88 31.31 -0.99
N LYS A 546 6.79 30.49 0.07
CA LYS A 546 6.07 29.19 0.02
C LYS A 546 4.62 29.20 0.48
N MET A 547 4.09 30.32 0.98
CA MET A 547 2.76 30.42 1.62
C MET A 547 1.65 31.02 0.71
N ALA A 548 1.88 31.15 -0.60
CA ALA A 548 1.09 32.04 -1.46
C ALA A 548 -0.01 31.39 -2.35
N ILE A 549 -0.47 30.16 -2.07
CA ILE A 549 -1.56 29.52 -2.86
C ILE A 549 -2.59 28.81 -1.97
N LEU A 550 -3.75 29.45 -1.73
CA LEU A 550 -5.03 28.81 -1.40
C LEU A 550 -6.18 29.82 -1.68
N PRO A 551 -7.20 29.50 -2.50
CA PRO A 551 -8.24 30.46 -2.87
C PRO A 551 -9.36 30.59 -1.82
N ARG A 552 -9.86 31.82 -1.63
CA ARG A 552 -11.07 32.10 -0.84
C ARG A 552 -12.33 31.75 -1.65
N ASN A 553 -13.30 31.07 -1.05
CA ASN A 553 -14.68 31.03 -1.56
C ASN A 553 -15.69 30.66 -0.46
N ILE A 554 -16.17 31.65 0.31
CA ILE A 554 -17.42 31.57 1.09
C ILE A 554 -18.12 32.93 1.01
N ALA A 555 -19.17 33.03 0.19
CA ALA A 555 -20.16 34.09 0.24
C ALA A 555 -21.43 33.64 -0.47
N ASN A 556 -22.49 33.34 0.31
CA ASN A 556 -23.85 33.85 0.11
C ASN A 556 -24.82 33.19 1.11
N ARG A 557 -25.69 34.01 1.70
CA ARG A 557 -26.92 33.64 2.40
C ARG A 557 -28.00 34.62 1.92
N SER A 558 -29.19 34.10 1.67
CA SER A 558 -30.45 34.87 1.60
C SER A 558 -31.53 34.12 2.41
N PRO A 559 -32.47 34.81 3.07
CA PRO A 559 -33.50 34.18 3.90
C PRO A 559 -34.94 34.33 3.37
N GLU A 560 -35.68 33.21 3.35
CA GLU A 560 -37.11 33.04 3.07
C GLU A 560 -37.53 31.67 3.69
N LEU A 561 -38.72 31.36 4.23
CA LEU A 561 -39.96 32.03 4.71
C LEU A 561 -40.55 31.12 5.86
N GLU A 562 -41.48 31.51 6.75
CA GLU A 562 -42.96 31.43 6.66
C GLU A 562 -43.53 30.20 5.88
N GLU A 563 -44.50 29.40 6.34
CA GLU A 563 -45.26 29.29 7.62
C GLU A 563 -45.08 27.83 8.20
N GLU A 564 -45.84 27.19 9.12
CA GLU A 564 -47.18 27.30 9.74
C GLU A 564 -47.15 26.83 11.23
N GLU A 565 -48.28 26.91 11.95
CA GLU A 565 -48.50 26.24 13.25
C GLU A 565 -49.23 24.89 13.09
N GLU A 566 -48.99 23.92 14.00
CA GLU A 566 -50.14 23.34 14.73
C GLU A 566 -49.78 22.86 16.15
N LYS A 567 -50.79 22.78 17.02
CA LYS A 567 -50.65 22.63 18.48
C LYS A 567 -51.04 21.23 18.95
N LYS A 568 -50.31 20.68 19.93
CA LYS A 568 -50.90 19.84 21.00
C LYS A 568 -50.06 19.85 22.28
N GLN A 569 -50.70 19.46 23.38
CA GLN A 569 -50.31 19.80 24.75
C GLN A 569 -49.39 18.76 25.41
N GLU A 570 -48.67 19.25 26.42
CA GLU A 570 -48.01 18.49 27.48
C GLU A 570 -49.01 17.59 28.26
N PRO A 571 -48.55 16.54 28.98
CA PRO A 571 -47.87 16.78 30.25
C PRO A 571 -46.62 15.92 30.53
N ASN A 572 -45.89 16.34 31.56
CA ASN A 572 -44.75 15.67 32.18
C ASN A 572 -45.12 14.29 32.77
N GLU A 573 -44.26 13.27 32.61
CA GLU A 573 -44.15 12.18 33.60
C GLU A 573 -42.73 11.53 33.66
N SER A 574 -42.52 10.66 34.64
CA SER A 574 -41.23 10.55 35.36
C SER A 574 -40.19 9.52 34.85
N THR A 575 -38.94 9.77 35.27
CA THR A 575 -37.79 8.87 35.46
C THR A 575 -37.90 7.35 35.18
N LYS A 576 -37.01 6.86 34.28
CA LYS A 576 -36.35 5.52 34.24
C LYS A 576 -37.28 4.29 34.00
N PRO A 577 -36.86 3.27 33.20
CA PRO A 577 -35.55 2.61 33.34
C PRO A 577 -34.86 2.13 32.03
N LYS A 578 -33.59 2.51 31.84
CA LYS A 578 -32.74 2.01 30.72
C LYS A 578 -32.08 0.63 30.93
N LEU A 579 -32.38 -0.08 32.03
CA LEU A 579 -31.65 -1.30 32.41
C LEU A 579 -32.19 -2.62 31.81
N LYS A 580 -33.46 -2.68 31.37
CA LYS A 580 -34.05 -3.97 30.93
C LYS A 580 -33.50 -4.47 29.59
N TRP A 581 -33.44 -3.60 28.60
CA TRP A 581 -32.98 -3.93 27.23
C TRP A 581 -31.56 -4.52 27.17
N GLN A 582 -30.64 -4.06 28.05
CA GLN A 582 -29.24 -4.53 28.05
C GLN A 582 -29.03 -5.94 28.64
N ASN A 583 -30.08 -6.57 29.18
CA ASN A 583 -30.05 -7.97 29.60
C ASN A 583 -30.65 -8.87 28.52
N GLU A 584 -31.76 -8.46 27.89
CA GLU A 584 -32.42 -9.23 26.82
C GLU A 584 -31.53 -9.41 25.57
N GLU A 585 -30.62 -8.48 25.27
CA GLU A 585 -29.60 -8.66 24.22
C GLU A 585 -28.48 -9.65 24.63
N LYS A 586 -28.18 -9.77 25.93
CA LYS A 586 -27.13 -10.69 26.43
C LYS A 586 -27.60 -12.13 26.46
N GLU A 587 -28.83 -12.40 26.88
CA GLU A 587 -29.41 -13.74 26.82
C GLU A 587 -29.44 -14.25 25.37
N LYS A 588 -29.87 -13.42 24.41
CA LYS A 588 -29.88 -13.76 22.97
C LYS A 588 -28.50 -14.07 22.39
N LEU A 589 -27.44 -13.41 22.89
CA LEU A 589 -26.05 -13.73 22.51
C LEU A 589 -25.57 -15.04 23.15
N SER A 590 -25.89 -15.28 24.43
CA SER A 590 -25.53 -16.52 25.14
C SER A 590 -26.12 -17.76 24.45
N THR A 591 -27.42 -17.73 24.13
CA THR A 591 -28.10 -18.84 23.44
C THR A 591 -27.59 -19.09 22.02
N PHE A 592 -26.94 -18.10 21.40
CA PHE A 592 -26.34 -18.27 20.07
C PHE A 592 -24.94 -18.91 20.14
N GLU A 593 -24.11 -18.55 21.13
CA GLU A 593 -22.81 -19.21 21.33
C GLU A 593 -22.98 -20.68 21.76
N GLU A 594 -24.00 -21.01 22.57
CA GLU A 594 -24.34 -22.39 22.94
C GLU A 594 -24.79 -23.23 21.74
N GLY A 595 -25.75 -22.74 20.94
CA GLY A 595 -26.25 -23.44 19.75
C GLY A 595 -25.21 -23.59 18.63
N PHE A 596 -24.24 -22.68 18.55
CA PHE A 596 -23.12 -22.80 17.61
C PHE A 596 -22.18 -23.95 17.99
N ASN A 597 -21.79 -24.06 19.27
CA ASN A 597 -20.92 -25.13 19.75
C ASN A 597 -21.56 -26.51 19.58
N GLU A 598 -22.86 -26.66 19.93
CA GLU A 598 -23.60 -27.92 19.77
C GLU A 598 -23.73 -28.33 18.28
N SER A 599 -23.66 -27.37 17.35
CA SER A 599 -23.65 -27.64 15.91
C SER A 599 -22.27 -28.07 15.39
N VAL A 600 -21.18 -27.54 15.97
CA VAL A 600 -19.81 -27.92 15.62
C VAL A 600 -19.48 -29.34 16.10
N GLU A 601 -19.90 -29.72 17.32
CA GLU A 601 -19.75 -31.10 17.81
C GLU A 601 -20.51 -32.11 16.93
N LYS A 602 -21.73 -31.77 16.51
CA LYS A 602 -22.54 -32.61 15.59
C LYS A 602 -21.99 -32.66 14.16
N ALA A 603 -21.09 -31.76 13.77
CA ALA A 603 -20.46 -31.75 12.44
C ALA A 603 -19.27 -32.71 12.32
N GLY A 604 -18.82 -33.36 13.41
CA GLY A 604 -17.85 -34.46 13.35
C GLY A 604 -16.41 -34.10 12.99
N TYR A 605 -16.03 -32.81 13.02
CA TYR A 605 -14.66 -32.35 12.79
C TYR A 605 -13.74 -32.63 13.99
N ASN A 606 -13.32 -33.89 14.13
CA ASN A 606 -12.25 -34.26 15.06
C ASN A 606 -10.90 -33.66 14.64
N GLU A 607 -10.20 -33.03 15.58
CA GLU A 607 -8.88 -32.45 15.35
C GLU A 607 -7.82 -33.53 15.10
N THR A 608 -7.36 -33.68 13.87
CA THR A 608 -6.17 -34.50 13.56
C THR A 608 -4.91 -33.71 13.94
N VAL A 609 -4.61 -33.66 15.23
CA VAL A 609 -3.38 -33.04 15.76
C VAL A 609 -2.17 -33.86 15.33
N ILE A 610 -1.42 -33.36 14.35
CA ILE A 610 -0.18 -33.97 13.89
C ILE A 610 0.95 -33.64 14.88
N SER A 611 1.14 -34.53 15.86
CA SER A 611 2.28 -34.50 16.79
C SER A 611 3.56 -34.97 16.09
N ILE A 612 4.35 -34.04 15.54
CA ILE A 612 5.74 -34.30 15.13
C ILE A 612 6.67 -33.87 16.26
N ALA A 613 6.99 -34.83 17.14
CA ALA A 613 8.01 -34.68 18.16
C ALA A 613 8.66 -36.03 18.49
N GLY A 614 9.95 -36.17 18.16
CA GLY A 614 10.84 -37.19 18.73
C GLY A 614 10.63 -38.64 18.31
N ASN A 615 11.46 -39.14 17.39
CA ASN A 615 12.04 -40.47 17.54
C ASN A 615 13.39 -40.57 16.81
N LEU A 616 14.48 -40.43 17.56
CA LEU A 616 15.80 -40.90 17.16
C LEU A 616 15.86 -42.40 17.51
N GLY A 617 15.96 -43.27 16.50
CA GLY A 617 15.99 -44.72 16.69
C GLY A 617 17.03 -45.37 15.79
N SER A 618 18.13 -45.85 16.38
CA SER A 618 19.27 -46.43 15.67
C SER A 618 19.31 -47.97 15.80
N VAL A 619 19.08 -48.67 14.68
CA VAL A 619 19.33 -50.11 14.42
C VAL A 619 19.53 -50.18 12.89
N SER A 620 20.72 -50.34 12.31
CA SER A 620 21.73 -51.42 12.34
C SER A 620 21.38 -52.66 11.51
N ASP A 621 22.31 -53.04 10.64
CA ASP A 621 22.46 -54.28 9.86
C ASP A 621 21.40 -54.63 8.79
N GLY A 622 21.91 -54.95 7.58
CA GLY A 622 21.14 -55.22 6.35
C GLY A 622 22.02 -55.06 5.11
#